data_AF-A0A6V6ZF65-F1
#
_entry.id   AF-A0A6V6ZF65-F1
#
_cell.length_a   1.000
_cell.length_b   1.000
_cell.length_c   1.000
_cell.angle_alpha   90.00
_cell.angle_beta   90.00
_cell.angle_gamma   90.00
#
_symmetry.space_group_name_H-M   'P 1'
#
loop_
_entity.id
_entity.type
_entity.pdbx_description
1 polymer ?
#
loop_
_entity_poly.entity_id
_entity_poly.type
_entity_poly.pdbx_seq_one_letter_code
_entity_poly.pdbx_strand_id
1 'polypeptide(L)'
;MKTNILNRNIFDPIIWTGDLNDDCTANWAGLMLRAEWMDDDYWWWCVYDMLTEEENQIDSSNEYEQRFIGGKVSREKAEEIARTYLKDKLINIDTNPDFYQISDFISDLKVLGATPIETMMLLKNKFNINLSESRDLVFDSKDWEGARELSEKLTQEFLNVSAEIADKVEFVDGKVSSITFDLTKDIQEDNQTQNKKYFWNRIKSKFK
;
A
#
# COMPACT_ATOMS: atom_id res chain seq x y z
N MET A 1 19.01 18.46 3.10
CA MET A 1 17.61 17.98 2.95
C MET A 1 17.59 17.10 1.72
N LYS A 2 17.07 15.86 1.81
CA LYS A 2 16.75 15.09 0.62
C LYS A 2 15.53 15.76 -0.01
N THR A 3 15.74 16.47 -1.11
CA THR A 3 14.65 17.11 -1.83
C THR A 3 14.02 16.04 -2.71
N ASN A 4 12.84 15.56 -2.32
CA ASN A 4 12.00 14.69 -3.14
C ASN A 4 11.58 15.43 -4.41
N ILE A 5 11.21 14.72 -5.47
CA ILE A 5 10.91 15.31 -6.79
C ILE A 5 9.75 16.32 -6.81
N LEU A 6 8.87 16.29 -5.82
CA LEU A 6 7.79 17.26 -5.58
C LEU A 6 8.30 18.53 -4.90
N ASN A 7 9.57 18.60 -4.49
CA ASN A 7 10.13 19.61 -3.60
C ASN A 7 9.35 19.77 -2.29
N ARG A 8 8.80 18.66 -1.78
CA ARG A 8 8.03 18.61 -0.53
C ARG A 8 8.75 17.74 0.49
N ASN A 9 8.67 18.12 1.78
CA ASN A 9 9.22 17.29 2.86
C ASN A 9 8.20 16.22 3.29
N ILE A 10 8.12 15.12 2.52
CA ILE A 10 7.19 14.01 2.80
C ILE A 10 7.69 13.04 3.86
N PHE A 11 8.98 13.12 4.22
CA PHE A 11 9.63 12.20 5.17
C PHE A 11 9.40 12.58 6.63
N ASP A 12 8.98 13.83 6.89
CA ASP A 12 8.56 14.23 8.22
C ASP A 12 7.23 13.54 8.59
N PRO A 13 7.04 13.18 9.87
CA PRO A 13 5.79 12.60 10.32
C PRO A 13 4.64 13.62 10.24
N ILE A 14 3.42 13.13 10.07
CA ILE A 14 2.21 13.93 10.25
C ILE A 14 1.99 14.09 11.75
N ILE A 15 2.05 15.33 12.23
CA ILE A 15 1.86 15.66 13.64
C ILE A 15 0.62 16.54 13.77
N TRP A 16 -0.41 16.00 14.42
CA TRP A 16 -1.63 16.75 14.74
C TRP A 16 -1.42 17.64 15.96
N THR A 17 -1.91 18.86 15.87
CA THR A 17 -1.87 19.91 16.89
C THR A 17 -3.28 20.49 17.09
N GLY A 18 -3.50 21.21 18.19
CA GLY A 18 -4.85 21.65 18.59
C GLY A 18 -5.54 20.66 19.53
N ASP A 19 -6.86 20.70 19.58
CA ASP A 19 -7.66 19.79 20.41
C ASP A 19 -8.07 18.56 19.59
N LEU A 20 -7.50 17.41 19.92
CA LEU A 20 -7.79 16.15 19.23
C LEU A 20 -9.22 15.64 19.45
N ASN A 21 -10.00 16.28 20.33
CA ASN A 21 -11.40 16.00 20.62
C ASN A 21 -12.36 17.09 20.12
N ASP A 22 -11.85 18.15 19.50
CA ASP A 22 -12.66 19.25 18.96
C ASP A 22 -12.12 19.69 17.58
N ASP A 23 -11.21 20.66 17.52
CA ASP A 23 -10.58 21.13 16.29
C ASP A 23 -9.07 20.92 16.31
N CYS A 24 -8.56 20.16 15.34
CA CYS A 24 -7.15 19.85 15.22
C CYS A 24 -6.66 19.94 13.77
N THR A 25 -5.39 20.29 13.62
CA THR A 25 -4.73 20.44 12.31
C THR A 25 -3.34 19.81 12.29
N ALA A 26 -2.90 19.40 11.10
CA ALA A 26 -1.54 18.97 10.84
C ALA A 26 -1.01 19.64 9.57
N ASN A 27 0.19 20.19 9.65
CA ASN A 27 0.92 20.70 8.48
C ASN A 27 1.93 19.64 8.04
N TRP A 28 1.81 19.18 6.80
CA TRP A 28 2.66 18.09 6.29
C TRP A 28 2.92 18.25 4.80
N ALA A 29 4.19 18.22 4.39
CA ALA A 29 4.58 18.26 2.97
C ALA A 29 3.96 19.43 2.17
N GLY A 30 3.77 20.59 2.80
CA GLY A 30 3.11 21.76 2.19
C GLY A 30 1.59 21.62 2.06
N LEU A 31 0.99 20.62 2.71
CA LEU A 31 -0.44 20.44 2.87
C LEU A 31 -0.86 20.84 4.28
N MET A 32 -2.10 21.30 4.42
CA MET A 32 -2.79 21.41 5.70
C MET A 32 -3.91 20.39 5.76
N LEU A 33 -3.90 19.56 6.80
CA LEU A 33 -4.96 18.61 7.12
C LEU A 33 -5.72 19.17 8.32
N ARG A 34 -7.05 19.10 8.29
CA ARG A 34 -7.92 19.53 9.40
C ARG A 34 -8.95 18.46 9.73
N ALA A 35 -9.24 18.30 11.01
CA ALA A 35 -10.35 17.50 11.50
C ALA A 35 -11.02 18.25 12.65
N GLU A 36 -12.33 18.45 12.53
CA GLU A 36 -13.14 19.29 13.41
C GLU A 36 -14.42 18.55 13.85
N TRP A 37 -14.78 18.68 15.12
CA TRP A 37 -16.06 18.21 15.64
C TRP A 37 -17.18 19.18 15.30
N MET A 38 -18.27 18.65 14.77
CA MET A 38 -19.42 19.43 14.29
C MET A 38 -20.65 19.20 15.18
N ASP A 39 -21.56 20.17 15.20
CA ASP A 39 -22.72 20.20 16.10
C ASP A 39 -23.68 18.98 15.99
N ASP A 40 -23.74 18.27 14.85
CA ASP A 40 -24.63 17.10 14.65
C ASP A 40 -23.96 15.73 14.95
N ASP A 41 -23.11 15.69 15.98
CA ASP A 41 -22.38 14.51 16.45
C ASP A 41 -21.53 13.81 15.36
N TYR A 42 -20.90 14.59 14.49
CA TYR A 42 -20.00 14.05 13.46
C TYR A 42 -18.73 14.89 13.37
N TRP A 43 -17.70 14.30 12.77
CA TRP A 43 -16.46 14.99 12.49
C TRP A 43 -16.40 15.38 11.02
N TRP A 44 -16.03 16.63 10.76
CA TRP A 44 -15.62 17.12 9.46
C TRP A 44 -14.12 16.95 9.28
N TRP A 45 -13.67 16.68 8.05
CA TRP A 45 -12.25 16.71 7.69
C TRP A 45 -12.04 17.38 6.35
N CYS A 46 -10.84 17.93 6.16
CA CYS A 46 -10.45 18.59 4.92
C CYS A 46 -8.94 18.57 4.72
N VAL A 47 -8.52 18.60 3.46
CA VAL A 47 -7.11 18.67 3.05
C VAL A 47 -6.93 19.82 2.05
N TYR A 48 -5.93 20.67 2.29
CA TYR A 48 -5.62 21.83 1.48
C TYR A 48 -4.18 21.76 0.94
N ASP A 49 -3.95 22.24 -0.29
CA ASP A 49 -2.60 22.47 -0.82
C ASP A 49 -2.15 23.92 -0.57
N MET A 50 -1.38 24.10 0.51
CA MET A 50 -0.91 25.40 0.98
C MET A 50 0.21 25.99 0.13
N LEU A 51 0.69 25.27 -0.89
CA LEU A 51 1.70 25.77 -1.84
C LEU A 51 1.08 26.39 -3.09
N THR A 52 -0.25 26.34 -3.23
CA THR A 52 -0.96 27.03 -4.32
C THR A 52 -1.32 28.45 -3.88
N GLU A 53 -1.33 29.40 -4.82
CA GLU A 53 -1.66 30.81 -4.51
C GLU A 53 -3.08 30.99 -3.96
N GLU A 54 -3.98 30.04 -4.22
CA GLU A 54 -5.40 30.07 -3.83
C GLU A 54 -5.74 29.14 -2.65
N GLU A 55 -4.74 28.51 -2.00
CA GLU A 55 -4.96 27.54 -0.90
C GLU A 55 -6.03 26.48 -1.26
N ASN A 56 -5.85 25.83 -2.40
CA ASN A 56 -6.87 24.96 -2.99
C ASN A 56 -7.24 23.79 -2.06
N GLN A 57 -8.53 23.65 -1.79
CA GLN A 57 -9.10 22.44 -1.20
C GLN A 57 -8.87 21.27 -2.16
N ILE A 58 -8.22 20.22 -1.66
CA ILE A 58 -7.98 18.98 -2.38
C ILE A 58 -9.22 18.10 -2.29
N ASP A 59 -9.73 17.90 -1.07
CA ASP A 59 -10.92 17.10 -0.78
C ASP A 59 -11.43 17.41 0.64
N SER A 60 -12.69 17.09 0.92
CA SER A 60 -13.28 17.20 2.24
C SER A 60 -14.38 16.17 2.47
N SER A 61 -14.77 15.96 3.74
CA SER A 61 -15.89 15.07 4.06
C SER A 61 -17.22 15.51 3.44
N ASN A 62 -17.35 16.77 2.99
CA ASN A 62 -18.56 17.27 2.35
C ASN A 62 -18.80 16.68 0.96
N GLU A 63 -17.76 16.13 0.33
CA GLU A 63 -17.87 15.45 -0.98
C GLU A 63 -18.47 14.03 -0.86
N TYR A 64 -18.79 13.60 0.37
CA TYR A 64 -19.26 12.26 0.68
C TYR A 64 -20.57 12.31 1.47
N GLU A 65 -21.49 11.38 1.18
CA GLU A 65 -22.74 11.24 1.96
C GLU A 65 -22.50 10.65 3.36
N GLN A 66 -21.34 10.01 3.56
CA GLN A 66 -20.99 9.33 4.79
C GLN A 66 -20.61 10.33 5.90
N ARG A 67 -21.21 10.16 7.08
CA ARG A 67 -20.74 10.82 8.31
C ARG A 67 -19.55 10.09 8.92
N PHE A 68 -18.57 10.85 9.38
CA PHE A 68 -17.38 10.32 10.06
C PHE A 68 -17.57 10.43 11.57
N ILE A 69 -17.50 9.30 12.27
CA ILE A 69 -17.69 9.24 13.72
C ILE A 69 -16.34 9.02 14.39
N GLY A 70 -15.86 10.06 15.07
CA GLY A 70 -14.63 10.08 15.86
C GLY A 70 -13.46 10.74 15.15
N GLY A 71 -12.80 11.66 15.85
CA GLY A 71 -11.73 12.47 15.28
C GLY A 71 -10.53 11.67 14.80
N LYS A 72 -10.25 10.52 15.41
CA LYS A 72 -9.22 9.61 14.91
C LYS A 72 -9.50 9.15 13.47
N VAL A 73 -10.73 8.75 13.17
CA VAL A 73 -11.12 8.27 11.83
C VAL A 73 -11.02 9.40 10.81
N SER A 74 -11.46 10.60 11.18
CA SER A 74 -11.38 11.78 10.31
C SER A 74 -9.93 12.20 10.03
N ARG A 75 -9.07 12.15 11.05
CA ARG A 75 -7.63 12.37 10.88
C ARG A 75 -7.00 11.33 9.97
N GLU A 76 -7.26 10.04 10.20
CA GLU A 76 -6.77 8.96 9.34
C GLU A 76 -7.23 9.13 7.88
N LYS A 77 -8.48 9.59 7.67
CA LYS A 77 -8.99 9.86 6.32
C LYS A 77 -8.30 11.04 5.65
N ALA A 78 -8.09 12.15 6.39
CA ALA A 78 -7.34 13.28 5.87
C ALA A 78 -5.90 12.90 5.50
N GLU A 79 -5.24 12.05 6.32
CA GLU A 79 -3.90 11.52 6.01
C GLU A 79 -3.89 10.64 4.76
N GLU A 80 -4.88 9.75 4.60
CA GLU A 80 -5.04 8.91 3.41
C GLU A 80 -5.17 9.74 2.13
N ILE A 81 -6.03 10.76 2.15
CA ILE A 81 -6.25 11.67 1.03
C ILE A 81 -4.99 12.47 0.71
N ALA A 82 -4.31 13.02 1.73
CA ALA A 82 -3.08 13.77 1.55
C ALA A 82 -1.97 12.93 0.89
N ARG A 83 -1.78 11.68 1.34
CA ARG A 83 -0.81 10.75 0.75
C ARG A 83 -1.18 10.39 -0.69
N THR A 84 -2.45 10.10 -0.94
CA THR A 84 -2.95 9.77 -2.29
C THR A 84 -2.73 10.93 -3.25
N TYR A 85 -3.07 12.15 -2.85
CA TYR A 85 -2.86 13.34 -3.66
C TYR A 85 -1.38 13.54 -4.07
N LEU A 86 -0.46 13.43 -3.10
CA LEU A 86 0.98 13.56 -3.40
C LEU A 86 1.51 12.39 -4.23
N LYS A 87 0.98 11.18 -4.02
CA LYS A 87 1.31 10.00 -4.83
C LYS A 87 0.89 10.20 -6.28
N ASP A 88 -0.30 10.72 -6.52
CA ASP A 88 -0.78 10.99 -7.87
C ASP A 88 0.02 12.12 -8.53
N LYS A 89 0.38 13.17 -7.78
CA LYS A 89 1.32 14.17 -8.28
C LYS A 89 2.67 13.56 -8.67
N LEU A 90 3.23 12.70 -7.82
CA LEU A 90 4.50 12.00 -8.08
C LEU A 90 4.42 11.14 -9.36
N ILE A 91 3.32 10.42 -9.55
CA ILE A 91 3.09 9.57 -10.73
C ILE A 91 2.98 10.40 -12.01
N ASN A 92 2.33 11.57 -11.93
CA ASN A 92 2.04 12.42 -13.09
C ASN A 92 3.17 13.40 -13.46
N ILE A 93 4.21 13.55 -12.64
CA ILE A 93 5.38 14.36 -13.00
C ILE A 93 6.09 13.72 -14.18
N ASP A 94 6.43 14.52 -15.20
CA ASP A 94 7.36 14.11 -16.25
C ASP A 94 8.75 13.94 -15.66
N THR A 95 9.08 12.69 -15.32
CA THR A 95 10.37 12.32 -14.78
C THR A 95 11.28 11.94 -15.92
N ASN A 96 12.36 12.69 -16.15
CA ASN A 96 13.48 12.18 -16.92
C ASN A 96 14.30 11.24 -16.00
N PRO A 97 14.39 9.93 -16.29
CA PRO A 97 15.16 8.98 -15.48
C PRO A 97 16.65 9.34 -15.37
N ASP A 98 17.18 10.19 -16.25
CA ASP A 98 18.57 10.66 -16.18
C ASP A 98 18.82 11.62 -14.99
N PHE A 99 17.77 12.24 -14.44
CA PHE A 99 17.88 13.24 -13.37
C PHE A 99 17.30 12.78 -12.02
N TYR A 100 16.49 11.71 -12.02
CA TYR A 100 15.87 11.17 -10.82
C TYR A 100 16.20 9.69 -10.64
N GLN A 101 16.84 9.35 -9.53
CA GLN A 101 17.23 7.97 -9.26
C GLN A 101 15.99 7.13 -8.95
N ILE A 102 15.87 5.96 -9.58
CA ILE A 102 14.78 5.01 -9.34
C ILE A 102 14.64 4.67 -7.84
N SER A 103 15.75 4.63 -7.10
CA SER A 103 15.75 4.42 -5.65
C SER A 103 14.98 5.49 -4.88
N ASP A 104 15.10 6.76 -5.27
CA ASP A 104 14.39 7.85 -4.61
C ASP A 104 12.89 7.79 -4.94
N PHE A 105 12.53 7.39 -6.17
CA PHE A 105 11.14 7.14 -6.56
C PHE A 105 10.49 6.01 -5.72
N ILE A 106 11.22 4.92 -5.49
CA ILE A 106 10.74 3.81 -4.66
C ILE A 106 10.54 4.26 -3.21
N SER A 107 11.51 5.02 -2.66
CA SER A 107 11.44 5.52 -1.28
C SER A 107 10.26 6.49 -1.10
N ASP A 108 10.07 7.42 -2.04
CA ASP A 108 8.94 8.34 -2.04
C ASP A 108 7.60 7.61 -2.08
N LEU A 109 7.45 6.66 -3.01
CA LEU A 109 6.23 5.87 -3.14
C LEU A 109 5.89 5.12 -1.85
N LYS A 110 6.90 4.53 -1.19
CA LYS A 110 6.71 3.84 0.09
C LYS A 110 6.19 4.81 1.17
N VAL A 111 6.80 5.98 1.30
CA VAL A 111 6.38 6.99 2.29
C VAL A 111 4.96 7.47 2.01
N LEU A 112 4.57 7.55 0.74
CA LEU A 112 3.21 7.89 0.31
C LEU A 112 2.24 6.68 0.38
N GLY A 113 2.67 5.58 0.98
CA GLY A 113 1.81 4.42 1.28
C GLY A 113 1.59 3.46 0.11
N ALA A 114 2.40 3.53 -0.95
CA ALA A 114 2.33 2.55 -2.04
C ALA A 114 2.76 1.16 -1.56
N THR A 115 2.09 0.13 -2.08
CA THR A 115 2.50 -1.26 -1.83
C THR A 115 3.68 -1.67 -2.73
N PRO A 116 4.39 -2.77 -2.43
CA PRO A 116 5.43 -3.28 -3.34
C PRO A 116 4.90 -3.58 -4.74
N ILE A 117 3.68 -4.14 -4.84
CA ILE A 117 3.06 -4.49 -6.12
C ILE A 117 2.72 -3.22 -6.92
N GLU A 118 2.11 -2.23 -6.27
CA GLU A 118 1.85 -0.93 -6.90
C GLU A 118 3.15 -0.29 -7.40
N THR A 119 4.20 -0.30 -6.57
CA THR A 119 5.51 0.25 -6.91
C THR A 119 6.11 -0.45 -8.13
N MET A 120 6.10 -1.79 -8.17
CA MET A 120 6.56 -2.57 -9.33
C MET A 120 5.79 -2.22 -10.61
N MET A 121 4.46 -2.08 -10.51
CA MET A 121 3.62 -1.73 -11.66
C MET A 121 3.90 -0.31 -12.17
N LEU A 122 4.16 0.64 -11.25
CA LEU A 122 4.54 2.00 -11.61
C LEU A 122 5.91 2.06 -12.27
N LEU A 123 6.90 1.32 -11.77
CA LEU A 123 8.23 1.24 -12.40
C LEU A 123 8.14 0.72 -13.84
N LYS A 124 7.34 -0.33 -14.05
CA LYS A 124 7.07 -0.87 -15.37
C LYS A 124 6.41 0.14 -16.29
N ASN A 125 5.33 0.77 -15.84
CA ASN A 125 4.53 1.64 -16.70
C ASN A 125 5.22 2.98 -16.99
N LYS A 126 5.96 3.53 -16.02
CA LYS A 126 6.56 4.87 -16.11
C LYS A 126 7.97 4.86 -16.69
N PHE A 127 8.78 3.86 -16.34
CA PHE A 127 10.19 3.78 -16.76
C PHE A 127 10.45 2.64 -17.74
N ASN A 128 9.41 1.90 -18.17
CA ASN A 128 9.52 0.75 -19.07
C ASN A 128 10.47 -0.35 -18.54
N ILE A 129 10.60 -0.46 -17.21
CA ILE A 129 11.40 -1.49 -16.56
C ILE A 129 10.61 -2.80 -16.56
N ASN A 130 11.25 -3.93 -16.89
CA ASN A 130 10.55 -5.21 -16.88
C ASN A 130 10.14 -5.62 -15.45
N LEU A 131 9.17 -6.53 -15.32
CA LEU A 131 8.62 -6.89 -14.00
C LEU A 131 9.64 -7.58 -13.10
N SER A 132 10.55 -8.40 -13.65
CA SER A 132 11.58 -9.09 -12.87
C SER A 132 12.56 -8.10 -12.26
N GLU A 133 13.05 -7.17 -13.07
CA GLU A 133 13.95 -6.11 -12.63
C GLU A 133 13.26 -5.14 -11.66
N SER A 134 12.00 -4.79 -11.92
CA SER A 134 11.19 -3.97 -11.00
C SER A 134 11.04 -4.65 -9.64
N ARG A 135 10.84 -5.98 -9.63
CA ARG A 135 10.78 -6.77 -8.39
C ARG A 135 12.09 -6.66 -7.63
N ASP A 136 13.21 -6.94 -8.28
CA ASP A 136 14.52 -6.92 -7.63
C ASP A 136 14.83 -5.49 -7.10
N LEU A 137 14.57 -4.44 -7.88
CA LEU A 137 14.75 -3.04 -7.45
C LEU A 137 13.90 -2.67 -6.21
N VAL A 138 12.64 -3.10 -6.16
CA VAL A 138 11.74 -2.80 -5.03
C VAL A 138 12.16 -3.57 -3.80
N PHE A 139 12.33 -4.89 -3.90
CA PHE A 139 12.56 -5.76 -2.75
C PHE A 139 13.99 -5.70 -2.21
N ASP A 140 14.96 -5.31 -3.04
CA ASP A 140 16.36 -5.12 -2.61
C ASP A 140 16.62 -3.66 -2.17
N SER A 141 15.62 -2.78 -2.24
CA SER A 141 15.72 -1.44 -1.67
C SER A 141 15.76 -1.49 -0.14
N LYS A 142 16.53 -0.59 0.47
CA LYS A 142 16.58 -0.42 1.94
C LYS A 142 15.19 -0.15 2.52
N ASP A 143 14.33 0.49 1.74
CA ASP A 143 12.97 0.80 2.12
C ASP A 143 12.11 -0.47 2.25
N TRP A 144 12.39 -1.58 1.58
CA TRP A 144 11.58 -2.81 1.68
C TRP A 144 12.35 -4.02 2.20
N GLU A 145 13.44 -3.78 2.92
CA GLU A 145 14.26 -4.82 3.53
C GLU A 145 13.40 -5.78 4.38
N GLY A 146 13.59 -7.09 4.18
CA GLY A 146 12.84 -8.16 4.86
C GLY A 146 11.45 -8.46 4.27
N ALA A 147 10.86 -7.58 3.47
CA ALA A 147 9.57 -7.87 2.81
C ALA A 147 9.70 -9.02 1.79
N ARG A 148 10.87 -9.14 1.15
CA ARG A 148 11.21 -10.23 0.24
C ARG A 148 11.16 -11.58 0.92
N GLU A 149 11.86 -11.71 2.04
CA GLU A 149 11.93 -12.95 2.82
C GLU A 149 10.55 -13.38 3.31
N LEU A 150 9.74 -12.42 3.78
CA LEU A 150 8.37 -12.68 4.19
C LEU A 150 7.51 -13.19 3.02
N SER A 151 7.61 -12.55 1.86
CA SER A 151 6.89 -12.94 0.65
C SER A 151 7.31 -14.34 0.18
N GLU A 152 8.61 -14.60 0.08
CA GLU A 152 9.14 -15.89 -0.36
C GLU A 152 8.76 -17.01 0.63
N LYS A 153 8.79 -16.73 1.94
CA LYS A 153 8.32 -17.68 2.97
C LYS A 153 6.83 -17.97 2.82
N LEU A 154 5.99 -16.95 2.59
CA LEU A 154 4.56 -17.13 2.35
C LEU A 154 4.30 -17.98 1.12
N THR A 155 4.97 -17.67 0.00
CA THR A 155 4.87 -18.45 -1.23
C THR A 155 5.28 -19.90 -0.99
N GLN A 156 6.38 -20.15 -0.27
CA GLN A 156 6.83 -21.50 0.00
C GLN A 156 5.86 -22.27 0.90
N GLU A 157 5.35 -21.67 1.98
CA GLU A 157 4.34 -22.31 2.83
C GLU A 157 3.06 -22.61 2.06
N PHE A 158 2.62 -21.70 1.19
CA PHE A 158 1.48 -21.93 0.31
C PHE A 158 1.73 -23.12 -0.63
N LEU A 159 2.88 -23.15 -1.31
CA LEU A 159 3.25 -24.25 -2.21
C LEU A 159 3.35 -25.58 -1.45
N ASN A 160 3.95 -25.58 -0.26
CA ASN A 160 4.10 -26.77 0.57
C ASN A 160 2.75 -27.36 0.99
N VAL A 161 1.81 -26.53 1.45
CA VAL A 161 0.47 -27.02 1.83
C VAL A 161 -0.32 -27.44 0.59
N SER A 162 -0.20 -26.70 -0.52
CA SER A 162 -0.91 -27.01 -1.75
C SER A 162 -0.42 -28.29 -2.42
N ALA A 163 0.88 -28.61 -2.29
CA ALA A 163 1.47 -29.85 -2.79
C ALA A 163 0.82 -31.11 -2.19
N GLU A 164 0.23 -31.03 -1.01
CA GLU A 164 -0.43 -32.17 -0.35
C GLU A 164 -1.73 -32.61 -1.05
N ILE A 165 -2.36 -31.69 -1.77
CA ILE A 165 -3.65 -31.90 -2.44
C ILE A 165 -3.55 -31.75 -3.97
N ALA A 166 -2.36 -31.43 -4.48
CA ALA A 166 -2.12 -31.28 -5.91
C ALA A 166 -2.02 -32.63 -6.61
N ASP A 167 -2.43 -32.68 -7.87
CA ASP A 167 -2.34 -33.88 -8.69
C ASP A 167 -0.91 -34.14 -9.18
N LYS A 168 -0.13 -33.08 -9.37
CA LYS A 168 1.30 -33.15 -9.66
C LYS A 168 2.05 -32.08 -8.89
N VAL A 169 3.27 -32.42 -8.47
CA VAL A 169 4.17 -31.54 -7.72
C VAL A 169 5.56 -31.69 -8.31
N GLU A 170 6.22 -30.56 -8.54
CA GLU A 170 7.62 -30.52 -8.96
C GLU A 170 8.48 -29.93 -7.85
N PHE A 171 9.70 -30.44 -7.74
CA PHE A 171 10.66 -30.03 -6.74
C PHE A 171 11.95 -29.55 -7.40
N VAL A 172 12.50 -28.44 -6.90
CA VAL A 172 13.83 -27.91 -7.25
C VAL A 172 14.57 -27.67 -5.94
N ASP A 173 15.79 -28.21 -5.82
CA ASP A 173 16.64 -28.08 -4.62
C ASP A 173 15.93 -28.43 -3.30
N GLY A 174 15.09 -29.47 -3.33
CA GLY A 174 14.33 -29.94 -2.17
C GLY A 174 13.15 -29.05 -1.76
N LYS A 175 12.83 -28.00 -2.52
CA LYS A 175 11.67 -27.14 -2.33
C LYS A 175 10.61 -27.41 -3.40
N VAL A 176 9.34 -27.28 -3.05
CA VAL A 176 8.25 -27.31 -4.03
C VAL A 176 8.39 -26.11 -4.96
N SER A 177 8.56 -26.36 -6.26
CA SER A 177 8.73 -25.33 -7.29
C SER A 177 7.45 -25.10 -8.10
N SER A 178 6.61 -26.11 -8.26
CA SER A 178 5.37 -26.05 -9.03
C SER A 178 4.36 -27.08 -8.54
N ILE A 179 3.07 -26.77 -8.72
CA ILE A 179 1.93 -27.63 -8.40
C ILE A 179 0.92 -27.55 -9.54
N THR A 180 0.23 -28.66 -9.82
CA THR A 180 -0.80 -28.73 -10.86
C THR A 180 -2.05 -29.42 -10.32
N PHE A 181 -3.22 -28.84 -10.62
CA PHE A 181 -4.53 -29.40 -10.33
C PHE A 181 -5.24 -29.78 -11.63
N ASP A 182 -5.76 -31.00 -11.69
CA ASP A 182 -6.59 -31.51 -12.77
C ASP A 182 -8.06 -31.19 -12.48
N LEU A 183 -8.57 -30.17 -13.16
CA LEU A 183 -9.94 -29.68 -12.99
C LEU A 183 -11.00 -30.59 -13.63
N THR A 184 -10.60 -31.65 -14.34
CA THR A 184 -11.53 -32.56 -15.04
C THR A 184 -11.94 -33.78 -14.21
N LYS A 185 -11.33 -33.97 -13.05
CA LYS A 185 -11.71 -35.04 -12.13
C LYS A 185 -13.05 -34.70 -11.47
N ASP A 186 -14.01 -35.61 -11.52
CA ASP A 186 -15.24 -35.51 -10.73
C ASP A 186 -14.90 -35.65 -9.24
N ILE A 187 -14.89 -34.53 -8.53
CA ILE A 187 -14.61 -34.51 -7.10
C ILE A 187 -15.94 -34.52 -6.35
N GLN A 188 -16.14 -35.51 -5.47
CA GLN A 188 -17.29 -35.54 -4.56
C GLN A 188 -17.31 -34.27 -3.69
N GLU A 189 -18.41 -33.52 -3.71
CA GLU A 189 -18.55 -32.18 -3.08
C GLU A 189 -18.24 -32.18 -1.57
N ASP A 190 -18.54 -33.27 -0.86
CA ASP A 190 -18.28 -33.40 0.58
C ASP A 190 -16.78 -33.38 0.91
N ASN A 191 -15.93 -33.99 0.06
CA ASN A 191 -14.48 -34.02 0.26
C ASN A 191 -13.82 -32.65 -0.03
N GLN A 192 -14.37 -31.84 -0.96
CA GLN A 192 -13.83 -30.50 -1.25
C GLN A 192 -14.00 -29.54 -0.08
N THR A 193 -15.18 -29.56 0.55
CA THR A 193 -15.49 -28.62 1.64
C THR A 193 -14.60 -28.87 2.86
N GLN A 194 -14.34 -30.15 3.16
CA GLN A 194 -13.47 -30.56 4.26
C GLN A 194 -11.98 -30.27 3.96
N ASN A 195 -11.51 -30.57 2.75
CA ASN A 195 -10.14 -30.25 2.31
C ASN A 195 -9.87 -28.75 2.27
N LYS A 196 -10.82 -27.94 1.78
CA LYS A 196 -10.69 -26.48 1.74
C LYS A 196 -10.59 -25.88 3.14
N LYS A 197 -11.42 -26.36 4.09
CA LYS A 197 -11.35 -25.92 5.49
C LYS A 197 -10.02 -26.32 6.13
N TYR A 198 -9.54 -27.53 5.88
CA TYR A 198 -8.27 -28.04 6.40
C TYR A 198 -7.07 -27.27 5.82
N PHE A 199 -7.06 -27.02 4.51
CA PHE A 199 -6.07 -26.23 3.80
C PHE A 199 -5.89 -24.84 4.44
N TRP A 200 -6.97 -24.06 4.55
CA TRP A 200 -6.88 -22.70 5.11
C TRP A 200 -6.52 -22.70 6.59
N ASN A 201 -6.94 -23.69 7.37
CA ASN A 201 -6.53 -23.81 8.77
C ASN A 201 -5.03 -24.10 8.91
N ARG A 202 -4.46 -24.93 8.03
CA ARG A 202 -3.02 -25.21 8.00
C ARG A 202 -2.21 -24.02 7.54
N ILE A 203 -2.65 -23.32 6.48
CA ILE A 203 -2.04 -22.05 6.08
C ILE A 203 -2.06 -21.10 7.27
N LYS A 204 -3.22 -20.82 7.87
CA LYS A 204 -3.34 -19.91 9.02
C LYS A 204 -2.47 -20.28 10.21
N SER A 205 -2.27 -21.57 10.50
CA SER A 205 -1.42 -21.98 11.63
C SER A 205 0.07 -21.71 11.42
N LYS A 206 0.52 -21.53 10.18
CA LYS A 206 1.91 -21.18 9.83
C LYS A 206 2.21 -19.68 9.99
N PHE A 207 1.18 -18.85 10.18
CA PHE A 207 1.28 -17.39 10.27
C PHE A 207 0.82 -16.82 11.63
N LYS A 208 0.88 -17.63 12.69
CA LYS A 208 0.71 -17.16 14.07
C LYS A 208 2.03 -16.71 14.69
#